data_AF-A0A316Q0W4-F1
#
_entry.id   AF-A0A316Q0W4-F1
#
_cell.length_a   1.000
_cell.length_b   1.000
_cell.length_c   1.000
_cell.angle_alpha   90.00
_cell.angle_beta   90.00
_cell.angle_gamma   90.00
#
_symmetry.space_group_name_H-M   'P 1'
#
loop_
_entity.id
_entity.type
_entity.pdbx_description
1 polymer ?
#
loop_
_entity_poly.entity_id
_entity_poly.type
_entity_poly.pdbx_seq_one_letter_code
_entity_poly.pdbx_strand_id
1 'polypeptide(L)' 'MTFEESAKMLTEMAEKIKDENITLQEAIKCYEEGVKRYEECNKILKEAKQKIEVYEEGV' A
#
# COMPACT_ATOMS: atom_id res chain seq x y z
N MET A 1 8.71 7.84 1.65
CA MET A 1 7.59 7.10 2.26
C MET A 1 8.04 5.68 2.45
N THR A 2 7.89 5.13 3.66
CA THR A 2 8.32 3.78 4.00
C THR A 2 7.22 2.76 3.72
N PHE A 3 7.55 1.47 3.86
CA PHE A 3 6.56 0.40 3.77
C PHE A 3 5.53 0.52 4.89
N GLU A 4 5.98 0.77 6.12
CA GLU A 4 5.15 0.89 7.31
C GLU A 4 4.18 2.07 7.20
N GLU A 5 4.65 3.21 6.71
CA GLU A 5 3.79 4.39 6.44
C GLU A 5 2.72 4.06 5.40
N SER A 6 3.10 3.43 4.29
CA SER A 6 2.18 3.07 3.21
C SER A 6 1.15 2.03 3.65
N ALA A 7 1.57 1.03 4.43
CA ALA A 7 0.72 -0.01 4.99
C ALA A 7 -0.26 0.55 6.03
N LYS A 8 0.18 1.51 6.85
CA LYS A 8 -0.69 2.20 7.79
C LYS A 8 -1.79 2.96 7.06
N MET A 9 -1.43 3.77 6.07
CA MET A 9 -2.42 4.53 5.27
C MET A 9 -3.39 3.61 4.52
N LEU A 10 -2.91 2.47 3.99
CA LEU A 10 -3.77 1.47 3.36
C LEU A 10 -4.79 0.90 4.34
N THR A 11 -4.36 0.61 5.57
CA THR A 11 -5.24 0.09 6.63
C THR A 11 -6.28 1.13 7.03
N GLU A 12 -5.88 2.39 7.23
CA GLU A 12 -6.80 3.49 7.55
C GLU A 12 -7.86 3.67 6.46
N MET A 13 -7.50 3.51 5.17
CA MET A 13 -8.47 3.58 4.07
C MET A 13 -9.39 2.37 4.02
N ALA A 14 -8.88 1.18 4.32
CA ALA A 14 -9.69 -0.04 4.43
C ALA A 14 -10.66 -0.02 5.62
N GLU A 15 -10.36 0.76 6.67
CA GLU A 15 -11.28 1.03 7.76
C GLU A 15 -12.30 2.11 7.38
N LYS A 16 -11.84 3.22 6.79
CA LYS A 16 -12.70 4.32 6.38
C LYS A 16 -13.77 3.92 5.37
N ILE A 17 -13.46 3.02 4.44
CA ILE A 17 -14.43 2.52 3.46
C ILE A 17 -15.56 1.68 4.09
N LYS A 18 -15.39 1.22 5.34
CA LYS A 18 -16.41 0.47 6.10
C LYS A 18 -17.29 1.38 6.96
N ASP A 19 -17.02 2.68 7.01
CA ASP A 19 -17.84 3.64 7.75
C ASP A 19 -19.25 3.71 7.14
N GLU A 20 -20.28 3.55 7.96
CA GLU A 20 -21.68 3.57 7.53
C GLU A 20 -22.11 4.95 6.99
N ASN A 21 -21.38 6.02 7.31
CA ASN A 21 -21.65 7.39 6.88
C ASN A 21 -20.85 7.81 5.64
N ILE A 22 -20.01 6.94 5.08
CA ILE A 22 -19.21 7.29 3.91
C ILE A 22 -20.13 7.54 2.69
N THR A 23 -19.93 8.65 2.00
CA THR A 23 -20.64 8.89 0.75
C THR A 23 -20.04 8.04 -0.38
N LEU A 24 -20.83 7.76 -1.42
CA LEU A 24 -20.35 7.03 -2.60
C LEU A 24 -19.10 7.68 -3.22
N GLN A 25 -19.06 9.01 -3.31
CA GLN A 25 -17.90 9.72 -3.84
C GLN A 25 -16.65 9.56 -2.97
N GLU A 26 -16.82 9.58 -1.65
CA GLU A 26 -15.71 9.36 -0.73
C GLU A 26 -15.23 7.91 -0.77
N ALA A 27 -16.14 6.93 -0.89
CA ALA A 27 -15.78 5.53 -1.01
C ALA A 27 -14.95 5.26 -2.28
N ILE A 28 -15.32 5.88 -3.40
CA ILE A 28 -14.55 5.81 -4.66
C ILE A 28 -13.15 6.39 -4.47
N LYS A 29 -13.03 7.58 -3.87
CA LYS A 29 -11.72 8.19 -3.59
C LYS A 29 -10.87 7.32 -2.65
N CYS A 30 -11.48 6.78 -1.60
CA CYS A 30 -10.83 5.93 -0.62
C CYS A 30 -10.30 4.64 -1.28
N TYR A 31 -11.05 4.09 -2.23
CA TYR A 31 -10.63 2.95 -3.03
C TYR A 31 -9.45 3.28 -3.95
N GLU A 32 -9.54 4.36 -4.74
CA GLU A 32 -8.47 4.80 -5.65
C GLU A 32 -7.16 5.07 -4.90
N GLU A 33 -7.25 5.80 -3.78
CA GLU A 33 -6.09 6.07 -2.94
C GLU A 33 -5.54 4.78 -2.30
N GLY A 34 -6.42 3.87 -1.87
CA GLY A 34 -6.05 2.56 -1.33
C GLY A 34 -5.28 1.72 -2.36
N VAL A 35 -5.76 1.64 -3.61
CA VAL A 35 -5.06 0.95 -4.70
C VAL A 35 -3.66 1.54 -4.91
N LYS A 36 -3.54 2.87 -4.91
CA LYS A 36 -2.24 3.54 -5.04
C LYS A 36 -1.28 3.17 -3.90
N ARG A 37 -1.75 3.13 -2.65
CA ARG A 37 -0.92 2.71 -1.50
C ARG A 37 -0.50 1.25 -1.59
N TYR A 38 -1.40 0.38 -2.06
CA TYR A 38 -1.10 -1.02 -2.30
C TYR A 38 0.01 -1.19 -3.35
N GLU A 39 -0.02 -0.43 -4.45
CA GLU A 39 1.04 -0.44 -5.45
C GLU A 39 2.39 0.03 -4.89
N GLU A 40 2.39 1.08 -4.06
CA GLU A 40 3.58 1.58 -3.38
C GLU A 40 4.18 0.52 -2.44
N CYS A 41 3.36 -0.15 -1.62
CA CYS A 41 3.80 -1.27 -0.79
C CYS A 41 4.44 -2.39 -1.62
N ASN A 42 3.80 -2.81 -2.71
CA ASN A 42 4.33 -3.85 -3.59
C ASN A 42 5.67 -3.45 -4.22
N LYS A 43 5.81 -2.18 -4.62
CA LYS A 43 7.06 -1.67 -5.18
C LYS A 43 8.20 -1.77 -4.16
N ILE A 44 7.97 -1.34 -2.92
CA ILE A 44 8.99 -1.40 -1.86
C ILE A 44 9.39 -2.85 -1.58
N LEU A 45 8.42 -3.77 -1.48
CA LEU A 45 8.68 -5.19 -1.27
C LEU A 45 9.45 -5.82 -2.44
N LYS A 46 9.11 -5.46 -3.68
CA LYS A 46 9.81 -5.94 -4.87
C LYS A 46 11.27 -5.46 -4.90
N GLU A 47 11.51 -4.19 -4.60
CA GLU A 47 12.86 -3.63 -4.51
C GLU A 47 13.68 -4.30 -3.39
N ALA A 48 13.07 -4.56 -2.24
CA ALA A 48 13.73 -5.27 -1.14
C ALA A 48 14.08 -6.72 -1.54
N LYS A 49 13.16 -7.44 -2.20
CA LYS A 49 13.40 -8.80 -2.69
C LYS A 49 14.52 -8.83 -3.72
N GLN A 50 14.52 -7.92 -4.70
CA GLN A 50 15.56 -7.83 -5.71
C GLN A 50 16.94 -7.58 -5.08
N LYS A 51 17.03 -6.73 -4.05
CA LYS A 51 18.29 -6.52 -3.32
C LYS A 51 18.82 -7.82 -2.72
N ILE A 52 17.95 -8.63 -2.09
CA ILE A 52 18.35 -9.91 -1.50
C ILE A 52 18.86 -10.88 -2.57
N GLU A 53 18.14 -11.05 -3.69
CA GLU A 53 18.56 -11.94 -4.79
C GLU A 53 19.92 -11.52 -5.38
N VAL A 54 20.17 -10.21 -5.54
CA VAL A 54 21.48 -9.70 -5.99
C VAL A 54 22.61 -10.01 -5.00
N TYR A 55 22.34 -10.01 -3.70
CA TYR A 55 23.33 -10.41 -2.69
C TYR A 55 23.57 -11.93 -2.68
N GLU A 56 22.58 -12.76 -3.05
CA GLU A 56 22.72 -14.22 -3.11
C GLU A 56 23.49 -14.70 -4.36
N GLU A 57 23.36 -14.01 -5.51
CA GLU A 57 24.08 -14.37 -6.74
C GLU A 57 25.53 -13.83 -6.82
N GLY A 58 25.94 -13.01 -5.84
CA GLY A 58 27.24 -12.34 -5.80
C GLY A 58 28.33 -13.02 -4.94
N VAL A 59 28.14 -14.27 -4.51
CA VAL A 59 29.08 -15.05 -3.67
C VAL A 59 29.64 -16.25 -4.42
#